data_AF-A0A6B1HG01-F1
#
_entry.id   AF-A0A6B1HG01-F1
#
_cell.length_a   1.000
_cell.length_b   1.000
_cell.length_c   1.000
_cell.angle_alpha   90.00
_cell.angle_beta   90.00
_cell.angle_gamma   90.00
#
_symmetry.space_group_name_H-M   'P 1'
#
loop_
_entity.id
_entity.type
_entity.pdbx_description
1 polymer ?
#
loop_
_entity_poly.entity_id
_entity_poly.type
_entity_poly.pdbx_seq_one_letter_code
_entity_poly.pdbx_strand_id
1 'polypeptide(L)'
;MTISYNGIPLPGEWPPRHIGGGDDPLPVPYLSSPPAVVPVDVGRQLFVDDFLIERTTLKRVYHAAEVHEAAPVLSPETELELNRGQCPVAAPFNDGAWYDPADGIF
;
A
#
# COMPACT_ATOMS: atom_id res chain seq x y z
N MET A 1 6.53 -0.70 31.47
CA MET A 1 5.99 -0.30 30.15
C MET A 1 7.12 -0.47 29.16
N THR A 2 6.97 -1.37 28.19
CA THR A 2 8.01 -1.62 27.18
C THR A 2 7.79 -0.64 26.04
N ILE A 3 8.85 0.01 25.58
CA ILE A 3 8.82 1.00 24.50
C ILE A 3 9.65 0.45 23.34
N SER A 4 9.16 0.59 22.11
CA SER A 4 9.90 0.22 20.90
C SER A 4 11.05 1.20 20.62
N TYR A 5 11.92 0.86 19.66
CA TYR A 5 13.02 1.72 19.23
C TYR A 5 12.57 3.11 18.72
N ASN A 6 11.33 3.22 18.24
CA ASN A 6 10.72 4.45 17.73
C ASN A 6 9.74 5.10 18.73
N GLY A 7 9.86 4.80 20.03
CA GLY A 7 9.12 5.51 21.08
C GLY A 7 7.66 5.08 21.25
N ILE A 8 7.19 4.07 20.51
CA ILE A 8 5.80 3.58 20.60
C ILE A 8 5.67 2.66 21.82
N PRO A 9 4.72 2.93 22.73
CA PRO A 9 4.41 2.00 23.80
C PRO A 9 3.86 0.69 23.27
N LEU A 10 4.46 -0.41 23.69
CA LEU A 10 3.97 -1.73 23.35
C LEU A 10 2.89 -2.17 24.34
N PRO A 11 1.85 -2.88 23.88
CA PRO A 11 0.90 -3.54 24.77
C PRO A 11 1.62 -4.58 25.63
N GLY A 12 0.96 -5.01 26.72
CA GLY A 12 1.53 -6.01 27.63
C GLY A 12 1.88 -7.34 26.96
N GLU A 13 1.21 -7.68 25.86
CA GLU A 13 1.51 -8.83 25.02
C GLU A 13 1.91 -8.37 23.61
N TRP A 14 3.17 -8.64 23.23
CA TRP A 14 3.71 -8.30 21.92
C TRP A 14 4.63 -9.42 21.41
N PRO A 15 4.54 -9.84 20.13
CA PRO A 15 3.52 -9.46 19.14
C PRO A 15 2.11 -10.01 19.49
N PRO A 16 1.02 -9.39 18.99
CA PRO A 16 -0.34 -9.87 19.24
C PRO A 16 -0.54 -11.31 18.73
N ARG A 17 -1.13 -12.19 19.56
CA ARG A 17 -1.34 -13.62 19.21
C ARG A 17 -2.69 -13.91 18.55
N HIS A 18 -3.69 -13.11 18.86
CA HIS A 18 -5.08 -13.32 18.44
C HIS A 18 -5.56 -12.12 17.63
N ILE A 19 -5.07 -12.00 16.40
CA ILE A 19 -5.56 -11.00 15.44
C ILE A 19 -6.79 -11.59 14.76
N GLY A 20 -7.94 -10.93 14.89
CA GLY A 20 -9.17 -11.34 14.21
C GLY A 20 -8.99 -11.29 12.69
N GLY A 21 -9.52 -12.29 11.98
CA GLY A 21 -9.58 -12.29 10.52
C GLY A 21 -10.83 -11.53 10.06
N GLY A 22 -10.64 -10.33 9.53
CA GLY A 22 -11.68 -9.51 8.94
C GLY A 22 -11.08 -8.52 7.95
N ASP A 23 -11.93 -7.90 7.14
CA ASP A 23 -11.52 -6.92 6.13
C ASP A 23 -11.39 -5.50 6.71
N ASP A 24 -11.74 -5.32 7.98
CA ASP A 24 -11.58 -4.04 8.67
C ASP A 24 -10.09 -3.69 8.76
N PRO A 25 -9.72 -2.41 8.53
CA PRO A 25 -8.36 -1.96 8.74
C PRO A 25 -7.88 -2.28 10.15
N LEU A 26 -6.66 -2.82 10.25
CA LEU A 26 -6.06 -3.05 11.56
C LEU A 26 -5.94 -1.72 12.31
N PRO A 27 -6.28 -1.69 13.62
CA PRO A 27 -6.13 -0.49 14.41
C PRO A 27 -4.65 -0.06 14.41
N VAL A 28 -4.43 1.27 14.34
CA VAL A 28 -3.11 1.93 14.39
C VAL A 28 -3.03 2.82 15.65
N PRO A 29 -2.85 2.25 16.86
CA PRO A 29 -3.06 2.96 18.11
C PRO A 29 -2.16 4.19 18.30
N TYR A 30 -0.97 4.17 17.72
CA TYR A 30 -0.01 5.28 17.81
C TYR A 30 -0.45 6.53 17.03
N LEU A 31 -1.44 6.43 16.11
CA LEU A 31 -2.06 7.59 15.49
C LEU A 31 -3.19 8.16 16.35
N SER A 32 -3.94 7.32 17.07
CA SER A 32 -5.03 7.74 17.95
C SER A 32 -4.53 8.29 19.29
N SER A 33 -3.43 7.75 19.80
CA SER A 33 -2.80 8.14 21.07
C SER A 33 -1.27 8.18 20.88
N PRO A 34 -0.75 9.23 20.22
CA PRO A 34 0.67 9.32 19.91
C PRO A 34 1.54 9.43 21.18
N PRO A 35 2.80 8.98 21.12
CA PRO A 35 3.73 9.19 22.23
C PRO A 35 4.02 10.68 22.42
N ALA A 36 4.38 11.07 23.64
CA ALA A 36 4.69 12.46 23.98
C ALA A 36 5.93 13.00 23.23
N VAL A 37 6.83 12.12 22.80
CA VAL A 37 8.00 12.43 21.99
C VAL A 37 8.07 11.42 20.85
N VAL A 38 8.11 11.92 19.61
CA VAL A 38 8.30 11.11 18.40
C VAL A 38 9.75 11.30 17.92
N PRO A 39 10.61 10.27 17.97
CA PRO A 39 11.95 10.35 17.42
C PRO A 39 11.87 10.48 15.89
N VAL A 40 12.35 11.59 15.34
CA VAL A 40 12.35 11.87 13.89
C VAL A 40 13.68 11.54 13.20
N ASP A 41 14.70 11.22 14.00
CA ASP A 41 16.05 10.84 13.57
C ASP A 41 16.22 9.34 13.31
N VAL A 42 15.19 8.54 13.58
CA VAL A 42 15.16 7.10 13.31
C VAL A 42 14.44 6.81 11.99
N GLY A 43 15.09 6.06 11.10
CA GLY A 43 14.49 5.59 9.85
C GLY A 43 14.38 6.66 8.76
N ARG A 44 13.38 6.51 7.88
CA ARG A 44 13.05 7.49 6.82
C ARG A 44 11.72 8.14 7.18
N GLN A 45 11.69 9.46 7.12
CA GLN A 45 10.52 10.28 7.37
C GLN A 45 9.96 10.74 6.01
N LEU A 46 8.66 10.60 5.79
CA LEU A 46 8.01 11.09 4.58
C LEU A 46 7.20 12.34 4.93
N PHE A 47 7.22 13.37 4.08
CA PHE A 47 6.48 14.62 4.30
C PHE A 47 4.94 14.48 4.40
N VAL A 48 4.42 13.26 4.27
CA VAL A 48 3.01 12.93 4.47
C VAL A 48 2.68 12.51 5.91
N ASP A 49 3.69 12.31 6.75
CA ASP A 49 3.53 11.94 8.16
C ASP A 49 2.97 13.11 8.97
N ASP A 50 1.82 12.92 9.62
CA ASP A 50 1.06 13.99 10.28
C ASP A 50 1.83 14.70 11.40
N PHE A 51 2.68 13.99 12.14
CA PHE A 51 3.47 14.58 13.23
C PHE A 51 4.58 15.53 12.75
N LEU A 52 4.88 15.56 11.44
CA LEU A 52 5.81 16.52 10.85
C LEU A 52 5.12 17.82 10.40
N ILE A 53 3.79 17.86 10.42
CA ILE A 53 3.00 19.00 9.92
C ILE A 53 2.40 19.74 11.11
N GLU A 54 3.03 20.84 11.54
CA GLU A 54 2.50 21.69 12.61
C GLU A 54 1.18 22.37 12.19
N ARG A 55 1.10 22.86 10.94
CA ARG A 55 -0.08 23.51 10.38
C ARG A 55 -0.14 23.34 8.86
N THR A 56 -1.34 23.09 8.33
CA THR A 56 -1.61 23.10 6.90
C THR A 56 -2.99 23.67 6.60
N THR A 57 -3.15 24.29 5.42
CA THR A 57 -4.46 24.68 4.87
C THR A 57 -4.97 23.71 3.82
N LEU A 58 -4.18 22.66 3.51
CA LEU A 58 -4.53 21.65 2.52
C LEU A 58 -5.47 20.61 3.13
N LYS A 59 -6.44 20.14 2.34
CA LYS A 59 -7.31 19.03 2.72
C LYS A 59 -6.69 17.71 2.23
N ARG A 60 -6.42 16.78 3.13
CA ARG A 60 -6.01 15.42 2.74
C ARG A 60 -7.21 14.67 2.17
N VAL A 61 -7.02 14.08 0.98
CA VAL A 61 -8.04 13.27 0.30
C VAL A 61 -7.38 11.98 -0.14
N TYR A 62 -7.97 10.85 0.24
CA TYR A 62 -7.55 9.53 -0.22
C TYR A 62 -8.39 9.18 -1.44
N HIS A 63 -7.75 8.97 -2.58
CA HIS A 63 -8.40 8.58 -3.82
C HIS A 63 -8.28 7.07 -4.02
N ALA A 64 -9.36 6.44 -4.47
CA ALA A 64 -9.24 5.09 -5.02
C ALA A 64 -8.42 5.17 -6.32
N ALA A 65 -7.60 4.16 -6.57
CA ALA A 65 -6.98 4.03 -7.89
C ALA A 65 -8.08 3.70 -8.91
N GLU A 66 -8.14 4.46 -10.00
CA GLU A 66 -9.02 4.21 -11.11
C GLU A 66 -8.20 3.67 -12.28
N VAL A 67 -8.71 2.62 -12.94
CA VAL A 67 -8.10 2.13 -14.17
C VAL A 67 -8.35 3.18 -15.24
N HIS A 68 -7.27 3.77 -15.75
CA HIS A 68 -7.35 4.74 -16.84
C HIS A 68 -7.75 4.04 -18.14
N GLU A 69 -8.65 4.61 -18.95
CA GLU A 69 -9.12 3.97 -20.19
C GLU A 69 -7.99 3.71 -21.20
N ALA A 70 -6.96 4.56 -21.20
CA ALA A 70 -5.75 4.38 -22.02
C ALA A 70 -4.67 3.51 -21.36
N ALA A 71 -4.89 2.99 -20.14
CA ALA A 71 -3.96 2.01 -19.57
C ALA A 71 -4.07 0.73 -20.42
N PRO A 72 -2.94 0.14 -20.85
CA PRO A 72 -2.98 -1.14 -21.54
C PRO A 72 -3.53 -2.18 -20.58
N VAL A 73 -4.78 -2.58 -20.79
CA VAL A 73 -5.37 -3.73 -20.10
C VAL A 73 -4.91 -4.94 -20.87
N LEU A 74 -3.82 -5.56 -20.42
CA LEU A 74 -3.43 -6.87 -20.91
C LEU A 74 -4.60 -7.83 -20.65
N SER A 75 -5.12 -8.39 -21.73
CA SER A 75 -6.21 -9.36 -21.70
C SER A 75 -5.67 -10.71 -22.14
N PRO A 76 -6.16 -11.83 -21.59
CA PRO A 76 -5.77 -13.17 -22.05
C PRO A 76 -6.16 -13.37 -23.51
N GLU A 77 -5.19 -13.65 -24.40
CA GLU A 77 -5.45 -13.81 -25.84
C GLU A 77 -5.02 -15.19 -26.34
N THR A 78 -3.88 -15.69 -25.85
CA THR A 78 -3.31 -16.97 -26.28
C THR A 78 -3.99 -18.18 -25.61
N GLU A 79 -3.87 -19.36 -26.20
CA GLU A 79 -4.39 -20.60 -25.61
C GLU A 79 -3.84 -20.86 -24.20
N LEU A 80 -2.58 -20.48 -23.95
CA LEU A 80 -1.93 -20.61 -22.65
C LEU A 80 -2.57 -19.67 -21.62
N GLU A 81 -2.74 -18.40 -21.97
CA GLU A 81 -3.33 -17.38 -21.09
C GLU A 81 -4.81 -17.63 -20.81
N LEU A 82 -5.56 -18.09 -21.81
CA LEU A 82 -6.97 -18.42 -21.67
C LEU A 82 -7.20 -19.63 -20.76
N ASN A 83 -6.21 -20.52 -20.62
CA ASN A 83 -6.25 -21.72 -19.79
C ASN A 83 -7.58 -22.50 -19.89
N ARG A 84 -8.12 -22.65 -21.12
CA ARG A 84 -9.41 -23.30 -21.39
C ARG A 84 -10.59 -22.74 -20.55
N GLY A 85 -10.53 -21.44 -20.21
CA GLY A 85 -11.51 -20.75 -19.39
C GLY A 85 -11.31 -20.90 -17.87
N GLN A 86 -10.28 -21.61 -17.42
CA GLN A 86 -9.97 -21.76 -15.99
C GLN A 86 -9.01 -20.67 -15.53
N CYS A 87 -9.54 -19.60 -14.92
CA CYS A 87 -8.74 -18.45 -14.50
C CYS A 87 -7.89 -17.85 -15.65
N PRO A 88 -8.53 -17.32 -16.72
CA PRO A 88 -7.81 -16.66 -17.79
C PRO A 88 -6.97 -15.50 -17.24
N VAL A 89 -5.68 -15.45 -17.58
CA VAL A 89 -4.76 -14.41 -17.07
C VAL A 89 -3.75 -14.00 -18.13
N ALA A 90 -3.63 -12.69 -18.33
CA ALA A 90 -2.50 -12.05 -18.98
C ALA A 90 -1.80 -11.23 -17.91
N ALA A 91 -0.60 -11.65 -17.52
CA ALA A 91 0.18 -11.00 -16.49
C ALA A 91 1.59 -10.74 -17.06
N PRO A 92 2.03 -9.49 -17.14
CA PRO A 92 3.40 -9.20 -17.54
C PRO A 92 4.31 -9.72 -16.44
N PHE A 93 5.13 -10.72 -16.75
CA PHE A 93 6.08 -11.24 -15.77
C PHE A 93 7.28 -10.28 -15.69
N ASN A 94 7.56 -9.83 -14.47
CA ASN A 94 8.72 -9.04 -14.05
C ASN A 94 8.90 -7.57 -14.45
N ASP A 95 8.28 -6.98 -15.47
CA ASP A 95 8.65 -5.58 -15.79
C ASP A 95 7.55 -4.66 -16.40
N GLY A 96 6.35 -5.17 -16.77
CA GLY A 96 5.25 -4.33 -17.27
C GLY A 96 4.80 -4.61 -18.71
N ALA A 97 4.09 -3.66 -19.35
CA ALA A 97 3.68 -3.72 -20.76
C ALA A 97 4.35 -2.55 -21.51
N TRP A 98 4.89 -2.79 -22.71
CA TRP A 98 5.63 -1.76 -23.47
C TRP A 98 5.18 -1.73 -24.91
N TYR A 99 5.03 -0.50 -25.40
CA TYR A 99 4.69 -0.23 -26.78
C TYR A 99 5.79 -0.70 -27.76
N ASP A 100 5.42 -1.57 -28.70
CA ASP A 100 6.21 -1.90 -29.88
C ASP A 100 5.83 -0.94 -31.03
N PRO A 101 6.74 -0.05 -31.47
CA PRO A 101 6.47 0.88 -32.56
C PRO A 101 6.43 0.24 -33.96
N ALA A 102 6.97 -0.97 -34.14
CA ALA A 102 6.89 -1.67 -35.42
C ALA A 102 5.49 -2.26 -35.63
N ASP A 103 4.92 -2.83 -34.57
CA ASP A 103 3.61 -3.50 -34.61
C ASP A 103 2.46 -2.58 -34.17
N GLY A 104 2.77 -1.46 -33.53
CA GLY A 104 1.79 -0.43 -33.15
C GLY A 104 0.92 -0.83 -31.95
N ILE A 105 1.39 -1.73 -31.10
CA ILE A 105 0.66 -2.34 -29.97
C ILE A 105 1.46 -2.23 -28.67
N PHE A 106 0.79 -2.34 -27.52
CA PHE A 106 1.40 -2.43 -26.17
C PHE A 106 1.68 -3.87 -25.74
#